data_AF-C7BJF8-F1
#
_entry.id   AF-C7BJF8-F1
#
_cell.length_a   1.000
_cell.length_b   1.000
_cell.length_c   1.000
_cell.angle_alpha   90.00
_cell.angle_beta   90.00
_cell.angle_gamma   90.00
#
_symmetry.space_group_name_H-M   'P 1'
#
loop_
_entity.id
_entity.type
_entity.pdbx_description
1 polymer ?
#
loop_
_entity_poly.entity_id
_entity_poly.type
_entity_poly.pdbx_seq_one_letter_code
_entity_poly.pdbx_strand_id
1 'polypeptide(L)'
;MTVKQGWAPPLTWGPWVDLLPHSGRSVYTVSFDTESMAPSAFGVEIEYPIQSGVKRVNTTGPGSHQITDNYGAGTDRIRFKSYSIGQVIRITYNG
;
A
#
# COMPACT_ATOMS: atom_id res chain seq x y z
N MET A 1 0.00 -4.51 -15.36
CA MET A 1 0.80 -4.85 -14.17
C MET A 1 1.77 -3.75 -13.89
N THR A 2 1.51 -3.01 -12.81
CA THR A 2 2.35 -1.90 -12.36
C THR A 2 3.15 -2.33 -11.16
N VAL A 3 4.44 -1.98 -11.14
CA VAL A 3 5.37 -2.24 -10.04
C VAL A 3 5.88 -0.92 -9.51
N LYS A 4 5.82 -0.74 -8.19
CA LYS A 4 6.37 0.41 -7.46
C LYS A 4 7.17 -0.07 -6.26
N GLN A 5 7.97 0.83 -5.68
CA GLN A 5 8.72 0.57 -4.47
C GLN A 5 8.32 1.54 -3.37
N GLY A 6 8.31 1.07 -2.12
CA GLY A 6 8.09 1.86 -0.93
C GLY A 6 9.18 1.61 0.11
N TRP A 7 9.55 2.66 0.84
CA TRP A 7 10.48 2.54 1.96
C TRP A 7 9.72 2.25 3.25
N ALA A 8 10.09 1.17 3.95
CA ALA A 8 9.60 0.83 5.28
C ALA A 8 10.71 1.10 6.31
N PRO A 9 10.80 2.33 6.89
CA PRO A 9 11.78 2.61 7.93
C PRO A 9 11.52 1.76 9.18
N PRO A 10 12.55 1.53 10.01
CA PRO A 10 12.37 0.82 11.26
C PRO A 10 11.53 1.67 12.22
N LEU A 11 10.51 1.05 12.81
CA LEU A 11 9.69 1.56 13.92
C LEU A 11 8.87 2.83 13.63
N THR A 12 8.95 3.40 12.43
CA THR A 12 8.23 4.62 12.00
C THR A 12 7.52 4.38 10.66
N TRP A 13 6.53 5.21 10.33
CA TRP A 13 5.88 5.14 9.02
C TRP A 13 6.72 5.85 7.97
N GLY A 14 6.95 5.16 6.85
CA GLY A 14 7.58 5.72 5.66
C GLY A 14 6.67 6.69 4.91
N PRO A 15 7.20 7.31 3.82
CA PRO A 15 6.41 8.16 2.96
C PRO A 15 5.30 7.38 2.27
N TRP A 16 4.25 8.10 1.87
CA TRP A 16 3.21 7.56 1.01
C TRP A 16 3.76 7.30 -0.40
N VAL A 17 3.36 6.16 -0.96
CA VAL A 17 3.55 5.81 -2.37
C VAL A 17 2.19 5.87 -3.04
N ASP A 18 2.07 6.71 -4.05
CA ASP A 18 0.85 6.78 -4.86
C ASP A 18 0.67 5.48 -5.65
N LEU A 19 -0.54 4.96 -5.71
CA LEU A 19 -0.94 3.77 -6.45
C LEU A 19 -1.66 4.18 -7.74
N LEU A 20 -2.97 3.96 -7.79
CA LEU A 20 -3.81 4.18 -8.96
C LEU A 20 -4.65 5.46 -8.77
N PRO A 21 -4.62 6.42 -9.72
CA PRO A 21 -5.62 7.46 -9.79
C PRO A 21 -6.91 6.90 -10.40
N HIS A 22 -8.06 7.27 -9.85
CA HIS A 22 -9.36 6.81 -10.34
C HIS A 22 -10.46 7.85 -10.10
N SER A 23 -11.57 7.68 -10.81
CA SER A 23 -12.83 8.38 -10.59
C SER A 23 -13.97 7.38 -10.73
N GLY A 24 -14.76 7.21 -9.67
CA GLY A 24 -15.75 6.14 -9.58
C GLY A 24 -15.12 4.80 -9.17
N ARG A 25 -15.84 3.70 -9.39
CA ARG A 25 -15.47 2.37 -8.87
C ARG A 25 -14.14 1.88 -9.46
N SER A 26 -13.16 1.63 -8.58
CA SER A 26 -11.92 0.92 -8.93
C SER A 26 -11.64 -0.20 -7.94
N VAL A 27 -11.76 -1.45 -8.38
CA VAL A 27 -11.54 -2.63 -7.52
C VAL A 27 -10.32 -3.38 -8.01
N TYR A 28 -9.31 -3.48 -7.16
CA TYR A 28 -8.09 -4.21 -7.49
C TYR A 28 -7.36 -4.73 -6.27
N THR A 29 -6.47 -5.69 -6.50
CA THR A 29 -5.60 -6.24 -5.46
C THR A 29 -4.23 -5.57 -5.53
N VAL A 30 -3.76 -5.08 -4.38
CA VAL A 30 -2.38 -4.65 -4.18
C VAL A 30 -1.63 -5.72 -3.39
N SER A 31 -0.53 -6.20 -3.96
CA SER A 31 0.40 -7.14 -3.32
C SER A 31 1.66 -6.42 -2.90
N PHE A 32 2.18 -6.77 -1.74
CA PHE A 32 3.38 -6.17 -1.16
C PHE A 32 4.31 -7.25 -0.61
N ASP A 33 5.58 -7.19 -1.00
CA ASP A 33 6.63 -8.12 -0.58
C ASP A 33 7.95 -7.38 -0.40
N THR A 34 8.88 -7.95 0.34
CA THR A 34 10.19 -7.34 0.57
C THR A 34 11.17 -7.68 -0.56
N GLU A 35 11.86 -6.67 -1.08
CA GLU A 35 12.98 -6.83 -2.03
C GLU A 35 14.33 -6.82 -1.32
N SER A 36 14.34 -6.73 0.02
CA SER A 36 15.56 -6.61 0.81
C SER A 36 16.12 -7.97 1.20
N MET A 37 17.45 -8.07 1.29
CA MET A 37 18.14 -9.33 1.65
C MET A 37 17.85 -9.80 3.08
N ALA A 38 17.38 -8.93 3.97
CA ALA A 38 16.96 -9.25 5.33
C ALA A 38 15.44 -9.05 5.47
N PRO A 39 14.63 -10.04 5.06
CA PRO A 39 13.17 -9.95 5.13
C PRO A 39 12.72 -9.84 6.59
N SER A 40 11.76 -8.94 6.86
CA SER A 40 11.13 -8.78 8.17
C SER A 40 9.66 -8.45 7.98
N ALA A 41 8.82 -8.83 8.95
CA ALA A 41 7.43 -8.40 8.95
C ALA A 41 7.33 -6.86 9.01
N PHE A 42 6.31 -6.32 8.36
CA PHE A 42 6.07 -4.88 8.30
C PHE A 42 4.58 -4.56 8.39
N GLY A 43 4.27 -3.40 8.96
CA GLY A 43 2.95 -2.81 8.90
C GLY A 43 2.72 -2.14 7.55
N VAL A 44 1.46 -2.20 7.10
CA VAL A 44 0.99 -1.61 5.85
C VAL A 44 -0.21 -0.74 6.17
N GLU A 45 -0.23 0.48 5.65
CA GLU A 45 -1.41 1.33 5.67
C GLU A 45 -1.76 1.74 4.24
N ILE A 46 -3.02 1.53 3.87
CA ILE A 46 -3.56 1.87 2.55
C ILE A 46 -4.64 2.93 2.76
N GLU A 47 -4.59 4.00 1.98
CA GLU A 47 -5.61 5.05 1.97
C GLU A 47 -6.19 5.17 0.56
N TYR A 48 -7.52 5.15 0.42
CA TYR A 48 -8.19 5.28 -0.86
C TYR A 48 -9.50 6.11 -0.79
N PRO A 49 -9.83 6.90 -1.83
CA PRO A 49 -11.04 7.72 -1.89
C PRO A 49 -12.34 6.89 -1.97
N ILE A 50 -13.24 7.07 -1.01
CA ILE A 50 -14.60 6.54 -1.08
C ILE A 50 -15.59 7.63 -1.49
N GLN A 51 -16.84 7.28 -1.73
CA GLN A 51 -17.87 8.24 -2.17
C GLN A 51 -17.97 9.48 -1.25
N SER A 52 -17.73 9.30 0.05
CA SER A 52 -17.82 10.36 1.07
C SER A 52 -16.54 10.52 1.90
N GLY A 53 -15.38 10.60 1.24
CA GLY A 53 -14.10 10.93 1.89
C GLY A 53 -13.00 9.94 1.56
N VAL A 54 -12.23 9.54 2.56
CA VAL A 54 -11.14 8.57 2.42
C VAL A 54 -11.33 7.41 3.39
N LYS A 55 -11.02 6.20 2.95
CA LYS A 55 -10.95 5.01 3.79
C LYS A 55 -9.49 4.66 4.02
N ARG A 56 -9.15 4.36 5.28
CA ARG A 56 -7.83 3.84 5.67
C ARG A 56 -7.97 2.40 6.12
N VAL A 57 -7.05 1.56 5.66
CA VAL A 57 -6.96 0.15 6.04
C VAL A 57 -5.55 -0.10 6.56
N ASN A 58 -5.46 -0.79 7.69
CA ASN A 58 -4.20 -1.23 8.27
C ASN A 58 -4.11 -2.76 8.16
N THR A 59 -2.97 -3.26 7.71
CA THR A 59 -2.67 -4.70 7.63
C THR A 59 -1.17 -4.93 7.84
N THR A 60 -0.70 -6.16 7.67
CA THR A 60 0.70 -6.56 7.78
C THR A 60 1.17 -7.26 6.51
N GLY A 61 2.47 -7.15 6.20
CA GLY A 61 3.09 -7.86 5.10
C GLY A 61 4.29 -8.72 5.49
N PRO A 62 4.78 -9.58 4.58
CA PRO A 62 4.35 -9.72 3.17
C PRO A 62 2.91 -10.22 2.98
N GLY A 63 2.26 -9.85 1.87
CA GLY A 63 0.88 -10.26 1.61
C GLY A 63 0.20 -9.47 0.50
N SER A 64 -1.14 -9.48 0.51
CA SER A 64 -1.95 -8.68 -0.40
C SER A 64 -3.23 -8.19 0.25
N HIS A 65 -3.82 -7.14 -0.31
CA HIS A 65 -5.11 -6.60 0.11
C HIS A 65 -5.94 -6.23 -1.12
N GLN A 66 -7.22 -6.62 -1.12
CA GLN A 66 -8.17 -6.21 -2.16
C GLN A 66 -8.86 -4.92 -1.76
N ILE A 67 -8.71 -3.90 -2.59
CA ILE A 67 -9.45 -2.64 -2.49
C ILE A 67 -10.82 -2.86 -3.14
N THR A 68 -11.90 -2.80 -2.37
CA THR A 68 -13.27 -3.12 -2.85
C THR A 68 -14.22 -1.93 -2.91
N ASP A 69 -13.97 -0.90 -2.09
CA ASP A 69 -14.96 0.16 -1.81
C ASP A 69 -14.53 1.52 -2.36
N ASN A 70 -13.61 1.51 -3.34
CA ASN A 70 -13.00 2.72 -3.87
C ASN A 70 -13.89 3.35 -4.95
N TYR A 71 -14.93 4.06 -4.50
CA TYR A 71 -15.94 4.70 -5.34
C TYR A 71 -15.79 6.23 -5.41
N GLY A 72 -14.76 6.80 -4.78
CA GLY A 72 -14.48 8.23 -4.81
C GLY A 72 -13.75 8.66 -6.07
N ALA A 73 -13.21 9.89 -6.03
CA ALA A 73 -12.29 10.40 -7.04
C ALA A 73 -11.01 10.87 -6.33
N GLY A 74 -9.86 10.43 -6.83
CA GLY A 74 -8.56 10.76 -6.24
C GLY A 74 -7.49 9.74 -6.58
N THR A 75 -6.50 9.61 -5.71
CA THR A 75 -5.37 8.68 -5.88
C THR A 75 -5.21 7.84 -4.64
N ASP A 76 -5.20 6.54 -4.83
CA ASP A 76 -4.93 5.57 -3.77
C ASP A 76 -3.47 5.66 -3.34
N ARG A 77 -3.20 5.43 -2.06
CA ARG A 77 -1.86 5.55 -1.50
C ARG A 77 -1.57 4.41 -0.54
N ILE A 78 -0.31 4.01 -0.46
CA ILE A 78 0.16 2.98 0.47
C ILE A 78 1.44 3.44 1.16
N ARG A 79 1.60 3.12 2.45
CA ARG A 79 2.85 3.33 3.18
C ARG A 79 3.17 2.16 4.08
N PHE A 80 4.43 2.09 4.50
CA PHE A 80 4.98 0.93 5.19
C PHE A 80 5.75 1.34 6.44
N LYS A 81 5.81 0.41 7.41
CA LYS A 81 6.62 0.54 8.64
C LYS A 81 7.24 -0.82 8.93
N SER A 82 8.56 -0.92 9.01
CA SER A 82 9.16 -2.17 9.46
C SER A 82 9.14 -2.28 10.98
N TYR A 83 8.97 -3.51 11.49
CA TYR A 83 9.04 -3.80 12.91
C TYR A 83 10.46 -4.03 13.44
N SER A 84 11.47 -4.16 12.57
CA SER A 84 12.86 -4.35 13.01
C SER A 84 13.88 -3.54 12.21
N ILE A 85 14.11 -3.89 10.95
CA ILE A 85 15.16 -3.32 10.10
C ILE A 85 14.51 -2.65 8.90
N GLY A 86 15.02 -1.49 8.51
CA GLY A 86 14.54 -0.79 7.32
C GLY A 86 14.63 -1.67 6.07
N GLN A 87 13.56 -1.68 5.26
CA GLN A 87 13.47 -2.51 4.07
C GLN A 87 12.72 -1.83 2.93
N VAL A 88 13.11 -2.16 1.71
CA VAL A 88 12.41 -1.77 0.48
C VAL A 88 11.32 -2.79 0.19
N ILE A 89 10.10 -2.29 0.05
CA ILE A 89 8.90 -3.08 -0.25
C ILE A 89 8.55 -2.92 -1.72
N ARG A 90 8.48 -4.04 -2.43
CA ARG A 90 7.91 -4.13 -3.77
C ARG A 90 6.40 -4.13 -3.69
N ILE A 91 5.78 -3.30 -4.50
CA ILE A 91 4.33 -3.12 -4.58
C ILE A 91 3.89 -3.50 -5.98
N THR A 92 2.91 -4.39 -6.10
CA THR A 92 2.39 -4.88 -7.38
C THR A 92 0.87 -4.75 -7.42
N TYR A 93 0.33 -4.15 -8.46
CA TYR A 93 -1.12 -4.00 -8.63
C TYR A 93 -1.53 -3.89 -10.10
N ASN A 94 -2.82 -4.13 -10.36
CA ASN A 94 -3.49 -3.99 -11.66
C ASN A 94 -4.77 -3.18 -11.47
N GLY A 95 -4.77 -1.92 -11.90
CA GLY A 95 -5.94 -1.04 -11.91
C GLY A 95 -6.75 -1.13 -13.19
#